data_AF-A0A815XPB7-F1
#
_entry.id   AF-A0A815XPB7-F1
#
_cell.length_a   1.000
_cell.length_b   1.000
_cell.length_c   1.000
_cell.angle_alpha   90.00
_cell.angle_beta   90.00
_cell.angle_gamma   90.00
#
_symmetry.space_group_name_H-M   'P 1'
#
loop_
_entity.id
_entity.type
_entity.pdbx_description
1 polymer ?
#
loop_
_entity_poly.entity_id
_entity_poly.type
_entity_poly.pdbx_seq_one_letter_code
_entity_poly.pdbx_strand_id
1 'polypeptide(L)'
;DVMPEYLSESNQTFATIIDPVLQTSASAIHIGDLQQIALLYHKLQLIELNISLWTTYLRSGTGKLHDNEQQPLLPLQATATAGVTTTSVGPHILTWPQELKTIMLADPTMKFHANEIDHDQSLNYVMKMLRSFREQNTHYQLQLKERKQRLNNCFTIEMEQVIQSFVRTYGTRSHRLH
;
A
#
# COMPACT_ATOMS: atom_id res chain seq x y z
N ASP A 1 1.23 -15.18 6.15
CA ASP A 1 0.05 -14.33 6.31
C ASP A 1 -0.45 -14.39 7.74
N VAL A 2 0.00 -13.46 8.58
CA VAL A 2 -0.41 -13.39 9.99
C VAL A 2 -1.58 -12.42 10.09
N MET A 3 -2.68 -12.84 10.73
CA MET A 3 -3.83 -11.97 11.00
C MET A 3 -3.42 -10.88 12.01
N PRO A 4 -3.72 -9.59 11.77
CA PRO A 4 -3.49 -8.54 12.77
C PRO A 4 -4.21 -8.85 14.08
N GLU A 5 -3.62 -8.55 15.22
CA GLU A 5 -4.19 -8.86 16.54
C GLU A 5 -5.60 -8.31 16.74
N TYR A 6 -5.90 -7.15 16.15
CA TYR A 6 -7.22 -6.52 16.23
C TYR A 6 -8.30 -7.21 15.36
N LEU A 7 -7.89 -8.09 14.45
CA LEU A 7 -8.76 -8.97 13.65
C LEU A 7 -8.70 -10.44 14.08
N SER A 8 -7.81 -10.77 15.02
CA SER A 8 -7.66 -12.12 15.56
C SER A 8 -8.95 -12.58 16.23
N GLU A 9 -9.24 -13.88 16.16
CA GLU A 9 -10.35 -14.51 16.86
C GLU A 9 -10.27 -14.35 18.39
N SER A 10 -9.05 -14.16 18.92
CA SER A 10 -8.82 -13.85 20.33
C SER A 10 -9.35 -12.47 20.73
N ASN A 11 -9.57 -11.56 19.77
CA ASN A 11 -10.07 -10.23 19.99
C ASN A 11 -11.55 -10.13 19.58
N GLN A 12 -12.44 -10.20 20.58
CA GLN A 12 -13.88 -10.15 20.36
C GLN A 12 -14.39 -8.80 19.84
N THR A 13 -13.56 -7.75 19.82
CA THR A 13 -13.97 -6.39 19.41
C THR A 13 -14.56 -6.37 18.00
N PHE A 14 -13.97 -7.13 17.07
CA PHE A 14 -14.51 -7.23 15.71
C PHE A 14 -15.91 -7.86 15.70
N ALA A 15 -16.09 -8.95 16.44
CA ALA A 15 -17.37 -9.63 16.56
C ALA A 15 -18.44 -8.74 17.17
N THR A 16 -18.13 -8.05 18.28
CA THR A 16 -19.07 -7.15 18.96
C THR A 16 -19.55 -6.01 18.06
N ILE A 17 -18.70 -5.48 17.18
CA ILE A 17 -19.04 -4.37 16.30
C ILE A 17 -19.85 -4.84 15.07
N ILE A 18 -19.63 -6.07 14.61
CA ILE A 18 -20.26 -6.63 13.41
C ILE A 18 -21.57 -7.34 13.72
N ASP A 19 -21.73 -7.91 14.93
CA ASP A 19 -22.92 -8.66 15.35
C ASP A 19 -24.25 -7.90 15.15
N PRO A 20 -24.38 -6.60 15.46
CA PRO A 20 -25.61 -5.85 15.22
C PRO A 20 -26.01 -5.80 13.73
N VAL A 21 -25.02 -5.76 12.83
CA VAL A 21 -25.22 -5.69 11.38
C VAL A 21 -25.50 -7.08 10.78
N LEU A 22 -24.98 -8.13 11.42
CA LEU A 22 -25.33 -9.52 11.11
C LEU A 22 -26.75 -9.85 11.54
N GLN A 23 -27.22 -9.35 12.69
CA GLN A 23 -28.59 -9.62 13.16
C GLN A 23 -29.68 -8.95 12.32
N THR A 24 -29.37 -7.79 11.71
CA THR A 24 -30.30 -7.09 10.81
C THR A 24 -30.41 -7.74 9.43
N SER A 25 -29.47 -8.61 9.08
CA SER A 25 -29.45 -9.32 7.82
C SER A 25 -29.82 -10.78 8.06
N ALA A 26 -30.91 -11.26 7.45
CA ALA A 26 -31.39 -12.64 7.59
C ALA A 26 -30.47 -13.71 6.94
N SER A 27 -29.21 -13.37 6.72
CA SER A 27 -28.25 -14.09 5.90
C SER A 27 -27.29 -14.92 6.75
N ALA A 28 -27.04 -16.16 6.34
CA ALA A 28 -26.07 -17.06 6.97
C ALA A 28 -24.61 -16.68 6.65
N ILE A 29 -24.23 -15.41 6.83
CA ILE A 29 -22.84 -14.99 6.69
C ILE A 29 -22.08 -15.39 7.95
N HIS A 30 -20.98 -16.12 7.77
CA HIS A 30 -20.07 -16.40 8.86
C HIS A 30 -19.18 -15.19 9.15
N ILE A 31 -18.97 -14.91 10.43
CA ILE A 31 -18.06 -13.85 10.87
C ILE A 31 -16.65 -14.01 10.30
N GLY A 32 -16.20 -15.26 10.11
CA GLY A 32 -14.91 -15.56 9.49
C GLY A 32 -14.77 -15.01 8.07
N ASP A 33 -15.84 -15.01 7.28
CA ASP A 33 -15.81 -14.43 5.92
C ASP A 33 -15.64 -12.91 5.99
N LEU A 34 -16.30 -12.27 6.96
CA LEU A 34 -16.18 -10.83 7.19
C LEU A 34 -14.78 -10.46 7.73
N GLN A 35 -14.17 -11.30 8.57
CA GLN A 35 -12.79 -11.13 9.02
C GLN A 35 -11.80 -11.21 7.86
N GLN A 36 -12.00 -12.14 6.92
CA GLN A 36 -11.15 -12.24 5.72
C GLN A 36 -11.30 -11.02 4.81
N ILE A 37 -12.51 -10.48 4.67
CA ILE A 37 -12.74 -9.22 3.97
C ILE A 37 -12.04 -8.05 4.69
N ALA A 38 -12.14 -7.98 6.02
CA ALA A 38 -11.46 -6.99 6.84
C ALA A 38 -9.93 -7.07 6.70
N LEU A 39 -9.37 -8.28 6.65
CA LEU A 39 -7.95 -8.51 6.41
C LEU A 39 -7.52 -7.97 5.03
N LEU A 40 -8.32 -8.19 3.99
CA LEU A 40 -8.03 -7.64 2.66
C LEU A 40 -8.06 -6.12 2.65
N TYR A 41 -9.04 -5.48 3.33
CA TYR A 41 -9.03 -4.03 3.48
C TYR A 41 -7.78 -3.53 4.22
N HIS A 42 -7.35 -4.22 5.27
CA HIS A 42 -6.13 -3.87 5.99
C HIS A 42 -4.90 -3.94 5.07
N LYS A 43 -4.75 -5.05 4.33
CA LYS A 43 -3.65 -5.24 3.38
C LYS A 43 -3.66 -4.18 2.27
N LEU A 44 -4.84 -3.82 1.76
CA LEU A 44 -5.00 -2.77 0.75
C LEU A 44 -4.56 -1.40 1.30
N GLN A 45 -5.03 -1.01 2.48
CA GLN A 45 -4.61 0.25 3.12
C GLN A 45 -3.10 0.31 3.35
N LEU A 46 -2.50 -0.81 3.79
CA LEU A 46 -1.05 -0.90 3.98
C LEU A 46 -0.29 -0.73 2.67
N ILE A 47 -0.76 -1.36 1.59
CA ILE A 47 -0.12 -1.21 0.28
C ILE A 47 -0.30 0.19 -0.28
N GLU A 48 -1.46 0.81 -0.12
CA GLU A 48 -1.68 2.19 -0.54
C GLU A 48 -0.73 3.16 0.18
N LEU A 49 -0.52 2.96 1.50
CA LEU A 49 0.46 3.71 2.27
C LEU A 49 1.87 3.52 1.71
N ASN A 50 2.26 2.28 1.42
CA ASN A 50 3.55 1.98 0.80
C ASN A 50 3.68 2.64 -0.59
N ILE A 51 2.68 2.52 -1.47
CA ILE A 51 2.71 3.17 -2.78
C ILE A 51 2.90 4.70 -2.62
N SER A 52 2.22 5.33 -1.67
CA SER A 52 2.36 6.76 -1.40
C SER A 52 3.76 7.13 -0.90
N LEU A 53 4.30 6.37 0.06
CA LEU A 53 5.65 6.56 0.59
C LEU A 53 6.71 6.42 -0.51
N TRP A 54 6.66 5.34 -1.28
CA TRP A 54 7.63 5.06 -2.33
C TRP A 54 7.50 6.02 -3.52
N THR A 55 6.29 6.54 -3.77
CA THR A 55 6.09 7.62 -4.75
C THR A 55 6.72 8.92 -4.25
N THR A 56 6.64 9.19 -2.95
CA THR A 56 7.34 10.33 -2.32
C THR A 56 8.85 10.18 -2.44
N TYR A 57 9.40 8.99 -2.21
CA TYR A 57 10.83 8.70 -2.41
C TYR A 57 11.24 8.94 -3.87
N LEU A 58 10.44 8.49 -4.84
CA LEU A 58 10.68 8.75 -6.25
C LEU A 58 10.69 10.26 -6.56
N ARG A 59 9.70 11.01 -6.04
CA ARG A 59 9.61 12.47 -6.25
C ARG A 59 10.81 13.20 -5.63
N SER A 60 11.23 12.79 -4.44
CA SER A 60 12.43 13.33 -3.78
C SER A 60 13.70 13.05 -4.59
N GLY A 61 13.92 11.81 -5.00
CA GLY A 61 15.11 11.40 -5.76
C GLY A 61 15.18 11.97 -7.18
N THR A 62 14.03 12.35 -7.75
CA THR A 62 13.92 12.97 -9.09
C THR A 62 13.78 14.50 -9.05
N GLY A 63 13.80 15.11 -7.86
CA GLY A 63 13.69 16.57 -7.70
C GLY A 63 12.30 17.14 -8.01
N LYS A 64 11.27 16.29 -8.04
CA LYS A 64 9.85 16.62 -8.34
C LYS A 64 8.97 16.71 -7.09
N LEU A 65 9.56 16.92 -5.91
CA LEU A 65 8.82 16.99 -4.66
C LEU A 65 7.85 18.19 -4.60
N HIS A 66 8.17 19.27 -5.34
CA HIS A 66 7.36 20.49 -5.43
C HIS A 66 6.40 20.53 -6.64
N ASP A 67 6.41 19.50 -7.49
CA ASP A 67 5.45 19.41 -8.59
C ASP A 67 4.10 18.91 -8.04
N ASN A 68 3.12 19.82 -7.98
CA ASN A 68 1.77 19.56 -7.48
C ASN A 68 1.09 18.33 -8.13
N GLU A 69 0.23 17.69 -7.33
CA GLU A 69 -0.38 16.35 -7.42
C GLU A 69 -1.17 15.89 -8.67
N GLN A 70 -1.01 16.46 -9.87
CA GLN A 70 -1.95 16.14 -10.98
C GLN A 70 -1.37 15.44 -12.23
N GLN A 71 -0.12 14.99 -12.23
CA GLN A 71 0.39 14.22 -13.38
C GLN A 71 0.46 12.71 -13.10
N PRO A 72 -0.30 11.89 -13.86
CA PRO A 72 -0.09 10.44 -13.88
C PRO A 72 1.34 10.13 -14.28
N LEU A 73 2.04 9.35 -13.46
CA LEU A 73 3.36 8.82 -13.80
C LEU A 73 3.20 7.81 -14.96
N LEU A 74 3.33 8.30 -16.19
CA LEU A 74 3.46 7.47 -17.38
C LEU A 74 4.71 6.58 -17.26
N PRO A 75 4.71 5.37 -17.86
CA PRO A 75 5.86 4.48 -17.81
C PRO A 75 7.04 5.15 -18.52
N LEU A 76 8.11 5.47 -17.78
CA LEU A 76 9.39 5.82 -18.39
C LEU A 76 9.88 4.62 -19.20
N GLN A 77 9.65 4.67 -20.51
CA GLN A 77 10.36 3.85 -21.46
C GLN A 77 11.80 4.36 -21.52
N ALA A 78 12.74 3.43 -21.42
CA ALA A 78 14.17 3.68 -21.54
C ALA A 78 14.49 4.27 -22.91
N THR A 79 14.75 5.57 -22.96
CA THR A 79 15.48 6.20 -24.06
C THR A 79 16.70 6.91 -23.49
N ALA A 80 17.80 6.17 -23.47
CA ALA A 80 19.12 6.75 -23.43
C ALA A 80 19.31 7.58 -24.70
N THR A 81 19.33 8.90 -24.59
CA THR A 81 19.99 9.81 -25.55
C THR A 81 20.20 11.16 -24.89
N ALA A 82 21.47 11.57 -24.86
CA ALA A 82 21.94 12.86 -24.38
C ALA A 82 21.25 14.04 -25.08
N GLY A 83 20.93 15.08 -24.31
CA GLY A 83 20.42 16.35 -24.81
C GLY A 83 20.34 17.36 -23.68
N VAL A 84 21.34 18.23 -23.59
CA VAL A 84 21.38 19.37 -22.68
C VAL A 84 20.29 20.36 -23.08
N THR A 85 19.30 20.56 -22.22
CA THR A 85 18.43 21.75 -22.26
C THR A 85 18.46 22.40 -20.89
N THR A 86 19.20 23.49 -20.80
CA THR A 86 19.27 24.37 -19.64
C THR A 86 17.95 25.11 -19.48
N THR A 87 17.12 24.69 -18.53
CA THR A 87 16.05 25.52 -17.97
C THR A 87 16.39 25.76 -16.51
N SER A 88 16.79 27.00 -16.22
CA SER A 88 17.05 27.52 -14.88
C SER A 88 15.80 27.43 -14.00
N VAL A 89 15.74 26.46 -13.08
CA VAL A 89 14.78 26.39 -11.97
C VAL A 89 15.47 25.86 -10.71
N GLY A 90 16.27 26.70 -10.04
CA GLY A 90 16.86 26.40 -8.73
C GLY A 90 17.73 25.12 -8.67
N PRO A 91 18.38 24.83 -7.54
CA PRO A 91 18.95 23.51 -7.35
C PRO A 91 17.77 22.54 -7.15
N HIS A 92 17.37 21.80 -8.18
CA HIS A 92 16.59 20.58 -7.97
C HIS A 92 17.46 19.64 -7.14
N ILE A 93 17.29 19.69 -5.82
CA ILE A 93 18.03 18.85 -4.88
C ILE A 93 17.57 17.41 -5.12
N LEU A 94 18.33 16.67 -5.92
CA LEU A 94 18.16 15.23 -6.12
C LEU A 94 18.65 14.54 -4.85
N THR A 95 17.76 14.35 -3.90
CA THR A 95 18.10 13.69 -2.63
C THR A 95 17.26 12.45 -2.45
N TRP A 96 17.96 11.32 -2.40
CA TRP A 96 17.41 10.06 -1.95
C TRP A 96 17.40 10.03 -0.41
N PRO A 97 16.26 9.71 0.22
CA PRO A 97 16.19 9.57 1.68
C PRO A 97 17.21 8.54 2.18
N GLN A 98 17.77 8.77 3.37
CA GLN A 98 18.76 7.86 3.95
C GLN A 98 18.11 6.51 4.30
N GLU A 99 16.83 6.53 4.66
CA GLU A 99 15.99 5.36 4.91
C GLU A 99 15.96 4.43 3.69
N LEU A 100 15.96 4.98 2.46
CA LEU A 100 15.99 4.18 1.24
C LEU A 100 17.27 3.35 1.14
N LYS A 101 18.43 3.94 1.46
CA LYS A 101 19.71 3.24 1.46
C LYS A 101 19.73 2.11 2.49
N THR A 102 19.18 2.36 3.68
CA THR A 102 19.04 1.34 4.72
C THR A 102 18.17 0.19 4.27
N ILE A 103 17.02 0.48 3.65
CA ILE A 103 16.10 -0.54 3.11
C ILE A 103 16.78 -1.35 2.01
N MET A 104 17.49 -0.69 1.08
CA MET A 104 18.24 -1.36 0.00
C MET A 104 19.31 -2.29 0.56
N LEU A 105 20.11 -1.85 1.54
CA LEU A 105 21.16 -2.67 2.13
C LEU A 105 20.63 -3.85 2.95
N ALA A 106 19.42 -3.71 3.51
CA ALA A 106 18.75 -4.76 4.24
C ALA A 106 18.00 -5.76 3.34
N ASP A 107 17.82 -5.46 2.04
CA ASP A 107 17.09 -6.33 1.12
C ASP A 107 17.93 -7.56 0.73
N PRO A 108 17.57 -8.78 1.19
CA PRO A 108 18.35 -9.98 0.91
C PRO A 108 18.28 -10.40 -0.57
N THR A 109 17.33 -9.85 -1.34
CA THR A 109 17.13 -10.19 -2.76
C THR A 109 18.01 -9.37 -3.70
N MET A 110 18.61 -8.27 -3.22
CA MET A 110 19.52 -7.45 -4.00
C MET A 110 20.82 -7.26 -3.23
N LYS A 111 21.93 -7.73 -3.83
CA LYS A 111 23.27 -7.63 -3.23
C LYS A 111 23.82 -6.22 -3.42
N PHE A 112 23.28 -5.25 -2.69
CA PHE A 112 23.83 -3.89 -2.69
C PHE A 112 25.02 -3.80 -1.76
N HIS A 113 26.11 -3.18 -2.22
CA HIS A 113 27.21 -2.76 -1.37
C HIS A 113 27.03 -1.28 -1.00
N ALA A 114 27.31 -0.91 0.25
CA ALA A 114 27.06 0.43 0.77
C ALA A 114 27.75 1.56 -0.02
N ASN A 115 28.85 1.24 -0.72
CA ASN A 115 29.63 2.19 -1.51
C ASN A 115 29.18 2.27 -2.98
N GLU A 116 28.23 1.44 -3.41
CA GLU A 116 27.82 1.31 -4.82
C GLU A 116 26.41 1.86 -5.09
N ILE A 117 25.66 2.26 -4.06
CA ILE A 117 24.32 2.81 -4.21
C ILE A 117 24.40 4.22 -4.82
N ASP A 118 24.31 4.26 -6.14
CA ASP A 118 24.22 5.48 -6.94
C ASP A 118 22.76 5.86 -7.25
N HIS A 119 22.60 6.91 -8.07
CA HIS A 119 21.29 7.40 -8.48
C HIS A 119 20.48 6.35 -9.25
N ASP A 120 21.12 5.66 -10.19
CA ASP A 120 20.44 4.69 -11.07
C ASP A 120 20.00 3.45 -10.30
N GLN A 121 20.83 2.97 -9.36
CA GLN A 121 20.46 1.88 -8.46
C GLN A 121 19.28 2.25 -7.58
N SER A 122 19.28 3.46 -7.01
CA SER A 122 18.18 3.96 -6.17
C SER A 122 16.88 4.10 -6.98
N LEU A 123 16.96 4.65 -8.19
CA LEU A 123 15.83 4.81 -9.10
C LEU A 123 15.24 3.45 -9.51
N ASN A 124 16.09 2.54 -9.97
CA ASN A 124 15.67 1.20 -10.40
C ASN A 124 15.02 0.43 -9.24
N TYR A 125 15.57 0.53 -8.03
CA TYR A 125 15.03 -0.11 -6.85
C TYR A 125 13.65 0.44 -6.48
N VAL A 126 13.50 1.76 -6.40
CA VAL A 126 12.21 2.42 -6.12
C VAL A 126 11.17 2.06 -7.18
N MET A 127 11.53 2.04 -8.46
CA MET A 127 10.64 1.64 -9.55
C MET A 127 10.22 0.16 -9.44
N LYS A 128 11.15 -0.74 -9.09
CA LYS A 128 10.86 -2.16 -8.85
C LYS A 128 9.88 -2.33 -7.69
N MET A 129 10.10 -1.64 -6.57
CA MET A 129 9.23 -1.71 -5.39
C MET A 129 7.84 -1.17 -5.69
N LEU A 130 7.74 -0.01 -6.36
CA LEU A 130 6.45 0.53 -6.81
C LEU A 130 5.69 -0.43 -7.73
N ARG A 131 6.38 -1.10 -8.65
CA ARG A 131 5.76 -2.13 -9.50
C ARG A 131 5.20 -3.27 -8.67
N SER A 132 6.01 -3.83 -7.75
CA SER A 132 5.58 -4.92 -6.88
C SER A 132 4.38 -4.55 -6.03
N PHE A 133 4.36 -3.35 -5.43
CA PHE A 133 3.21 -2.90 -4.64
C PHE A 133 1.95 -2.73 -5.48
N ARG A 134 2.06 -2.23 -6.72
CA ARG A 134 0.90 -2.11 -7.64
C ARG A 134 0.36 -3.48 -8.08
N GLU A 135 1.23 -4.44 -8.30
CA GLU A 135 0.85 -5.83 -8.59
C GLU A 135 0.12 -6.46 -7.39
N GLN A 136 0.65 -6.28 -6.18
CA GLN A 136 0.00 -6.76 -4.95
C GLN A 136 -1.35 -6.05 -4.70
N ASN A 137 -1.44 -4.74 -4.96
CA ASN A 137 -2.70 -4.00 -4.84
C ASN A 137 -3.77 -4.61 -5.75
N THR A 138 -3.45 -4.76 -7.05
CA THR A 138 -4.34 -5.39 -8.03
C THR A 138 -4.76 -6.79 -7.59
N HIS A 139 -3.81 -7.58 -7.08
CA HIS A 139 -4.09 -8.93 -6.59
C HIS A 139 -5.08 -8.95 -5.42
N TYR A 140 -4.90 -8.07 -4.42
CA TYR A 140 -5.83 -8.00 -3.28
C TYR A 140 -7.19 -7.39 -3.64
N GLN A 141 -7.24 -6.44 -4.58
CA GLN A 141 -8.50 -5.93 -5.11
C GLN A 141 -9.31 -7.05 -5.81
N LEU A 142 -8.63 -7.91 -6.58
CA LEU A 142 -9.27 -9.07 -7.21
C LEU A 142 -9.82 -10.04 -6.16
N GLN A 143 -9.01 -10.42 -5.17
CA GLN A 143 -9.47 -11.31 -4.08
C GLN A 143 -10.65 -10.71 -3.30
N LEU A 144 -10.66 -9.40 -3.08
CA LEU A 144 -11.74 -8.70 -2.39
C LEU A 144 -13.02 -8.78 -3.21
N LYS A 145 -12.93 -8.52 -4.53
CA LYS A 145 -14.07 -8.62 -5.45
C LYS A 145 -14.64 -10.04 -5.47
N GLU A 146 -13.78 -11.06 -5.57
CA GLU A 146 -14.20 -12.46 -5.58
C GLU A 146 -14.87 -12.89 -4.26
N ARG A 147 -14.36 -12.43 -3.11
CA ARG A 147 -14.98 -12.73 -1.81
C ARG A 147 -16.34 -12.05 -1.66
N LYS A 148 -16.45 -10.77 -2.02
CA LYS A 148 -17.74 -10.06 -2.03
C LYS A 148 -18.75 -10.73 -2.96
N GLN A 149 -18.32 -11.15 -4.15
CA GLN A 149 -19.19 -11.84 -5.11
C GLN A 149 -19.68 -13.19 -4.56
N ARG A 150 -18.84 -13.94 -3.84
CA ARG A 150 -19.26 -15.19 -3.18
C ARG A 150 -20.32 -14.97 -2.10
N LEU A 151 -20.26 -13.86 -1.38
CA LEU A 151 -21.29 -13.49 -0.40
C LEU A 151 -22.56 -12.92 -1.06
N ASN A 152 -22.48 -12.53 -2.33
CA ASN A 152 -23.61 -12.09 -3.17
C ASN A 152 -24.49 -11.06 -2.43
N ASN A 153 -25.82 -11.18 -2.53
CA ASN A 153 -26.79 -10.29 -1.90
C ASN A 153 -26.75 -10.28 -0.37
N CYS A 154 -26.01 -11.21 0.26
CA CYS A 154 -25.90 -11.25 1.71
C CYS A 154 -24.96 -10.14 2.22
N PHE A 155 -23.94 -9.78 1.44
CA PHE A 155 -22.98 -8.75 1.82
C PHE A 155 -23.51 -7.37 1.48
N THR A 156 -24.03 -6.66 2.50
CA THR A 156 -24.66 -5.36 2.31
C THR A 156 -23.63 -4.23 2.30
N ILE A 157 -24.03 -3.08 1.74
CA ILE A 157 -23.23 -1.84 1.77
C ILE A 157 -22.96 -1.40 3.22
N GLU A 158 -23.91 -1.62 4.13
CA GLU A 158 -23.75 -1.31 5.55
C GLU A 158 -22.64 -2.15 6.20
N MET A 159 -22.62 -3.47 5.95
CA MET A 159 -21.53 -4.34 6.41
C MET A 159 -20.18 -3.87 5.89
N GLU A 160 -20.12 -3.52 4.60
CA GLU A 160 -18.89 -2.99 4.00
C GLU A 160 -18.41 -1.73 4.72
N GLN A 161 -19.30 -0.77 4.96
CA GLN A 161 -18.96 0.48 5.64
C GLN A 161 -18.47 0.26 7.07
N VAL A 162 -19.13 -0.64 7.82
CA VAL A 162 -18.72 -0.97 9.19
C VAL A 162 -17.33 -1.62 9.20
N ILE A 163 -17.08 -2.58 8.32
CA ILE A 163 -15.78 -3.24 8.20
C ILE A 163 -14.69 -2.25 7.82
N GLN A 164 -14.93 -1.39 6.83
CA GLN A 164 -13.97 -0.37 6.41
C GLN A 164 -13.67 0.63 7.54
N SER A 165 -14.70 1.08 8.25
CA SER A 165 -14.56 1.99 9.39
C SER A 165 -13.76 1.36 10.52
N PHE A 166 -14.05 0.09 10.84
CA PHE A 166 -13.30 -0.68 11.83
C PHE A 166 -11.83 -0.79 11.45
N VAL A 167 -11.52 -1.23 10.22
CA VAL A 167 -10.15 -1.37 9.74
C VAL A 167 -9.42 -0.02 9.73
N ARG A 168 -10.09 1.07 9.30
CA ARG A 168 -9.50 2.41 9.35
C ARG A 168 -9.15 2.84 10.78
N THR A 169 -10.03 2.55 11.74
CA THR A 169 -9.89 2.97 13.15
C THR A 169 -8.78 2.19 13.86
N TYR A 170 -8.71 0.88 13.66
CA TYR A 170 -7.80 0.00 14.41
C TYR A 170 -6.54 -0.39 13.63
N GLY A 171 -6.62 -0.42 12.30
CA GLY A 171 -5.49 -0.69 11.41
C GLY A 171 -4.44 0.42 11.43
N THR A 172 -4.86 1.68 11.57
CA THR A 172 -3.94 2.83 11.69
C THR A 172 -3.25 2.92 13.06
N ARG A 173 -3.90 2.48 14.15
CA ARG A 173 -3.29 2.41 15.49
C ARG A 173 -2.15 1.38 15.57
N SER A 174 -2.28 0.27 14.84
CA SER A 174 -1.25 -0.78 14.82
C SER A 174 0.04 -0.35 14.12
N HIS A 175 0.00 0.68 13.26
CA HIS A 175 1.18 1.20 12.54
C HIS A 175 1.95 2.29 13.29
N ARG A 176 1.48 2.77 14.45
CA ARG A 176 2.21 3.76 15.28
C ARG A 176 3.18 3.14 16.29
N LEU A 177 3.25 1.81 16.36
CA LEU A 177 3.99 1.07 17.40
C LEU A 177 5.13 0.19 16.87
N HIS A 178 5.51 0.30 15.59
CA HIS A 178 6.67 -0.39 15.03
C HIS A 178 7.61 0.58 14.32
#